data_AF-A0A8K0K8T7-F1
#
_entry.id   AF-A0A8K0K8T7-F1
#
_cell.length_a   1.000
_cell.length_b   1.000
_cell.length_c   1.000
_cell.angle_alpha   90.00
_cell.angle_beta   90.00
_cell.angle_gamma   90.00
#
_symmetry.space_group_name_H-M   'P 1'
#
loop_
_entity.id
_entity.type
_entity.pdbx_description
1 polymer ?
#
loop_
_entity_poly.entity_id
_entity_poly.type
_entity_poly.pdbx_seq_one_letter_code
_entity_poly.pdbx_strand_id
1 'polypeptide(L)'
;MLQKLKPFNKVKRLDFCSKVLEQMAVNNTFLDRLVFSDEATFHLLGQVNRHNIRIRGNENPHESVEHERDSPKVNVFAALSREKLYGPFFFIESTSWEKVQDIRRKLSD
;
A
#
# COMPACT_ATOMS: atom_id res chain seq x y z
N MET A 1 -5.58 11.91 6.89
CA MET A 1 -4.53 12.96 6.86
C MET A 1 -3.94 12.99 5.44
N LEU A 2 -4.03 14.08 4.69
CA LEU A 2 -3.49 14.15 3.32
C LEU A 2 -1.99 14.45 3.38
N GLN A 3 -1.14 13.61 2.77
CA GLN A 3 0.29 13.87 2.69
C GLN A 3 0.55 15.18 1.92
N LYS A 4 1.28 16.12 2.54
CA LYS A 4 1.63 17.39 1.88
C LYS A 4 2.68 17.13 0.80
N LEU A 5 2.27 17.26 -0.46
CA LEU A 5 3.17 17.18 -1.62
C LEU A 5 4.11 18.38 -1.63
N LYS A 6 5.41 18.13 -1.42
CA LYS A 6 6.46 19.14 -1.61
C LYS A 6 6.62 19.45 -3.11
N PRO A 7 7.03 20.67 -3.51
CA PRO A 7 7.22 21.03 -4.93
C PRO A 7 8.09 20.03 -5.71
N PHE A 8 9.18 19.57 -5.09
CA PHE A 8 10.06 18.55 -5.67
C PHE A 8 9.36 17.20 -5.96
N ASN A 9 8.38 16.80 -5.13
CA ASN A 9 7.62 15.56 -5.36
C ASN A 9 6.77 15.67 -6.64
N LYS A 10 6.31 16.88 -6.99
CA LYS A 10 5.54 17.09 -8.23
C LYS A 10 6.43 16.84 -9.45
N VAL A 11 7.65 17.38 -9.46
CA VAL A 11 8.62 17.19 -10.55
C VAL A 11 8.97 15.70 -10.70
N LYS A 12 9.29 15.02 -9.59
CA LYS A 12 9.59 13.57 -9.63
C LYS A 12 8.43 12.72 -10.13
N ARG A 13 7.20 13.05 -9.73
CA ARG A 13 6.01 12.33 -10.19
C ARG A 13 5.76 12.56 -11.69
N LEU A 14 5.96 13.78 -12.17
CA LEU A 14 5.82 14.09 -13.60
C LEU A 14 6.86 13.35 -14.43
N ASP A 15 8.13 13.40 -14.02
CA ASP A 15 9.23 12.69 -14.69
C ASP A 15 8.98 11.17 -14.75
N PHE A 16 8.53 10.58 -13.63
CA PHE A 16 8.13 9.17 -13.60
C PHE A 16 7.01 8.88 -14.61
N CYS A 17 5.94 9.67 -14.61
CA CYS A 17 4.82 9.48 -15.54
C CYS A 17 5.27 9.58 -17.00
N SER A 18 6.08 10.59 -17.35
CA SER A 18 6.60 10.76 -18.71
C SER A 18 7.41 9.53 -19.15
N LYS A 19 8.31 9.04 -18.31
CA LYS A 19 9.12 7.85 -18.60
C LYS A 19 8.28 6.60 -18.79
N VAL A 20 7.26 6.40 -17.96
CA VAL A 20 6.34 5.26 -18.10
C VAL A 20 5.58 5.34 -19.43
N LEU A 21 5.09 6.53 -19.80
CA LEU A 21 4.39 6.73 -21.08
C LEU A 21 5.30 6.48 -22.29
N GLU A 22 6.54 6.94 -22.25
CA GLU A 22 7.53 6.67 -23.30
C GLU A 22 7.82 5.18 -23.43
N GLN A 23 7.98 4.45 -22.31
CA GLN A 23 8.18 3.00 -22.32
C GLN A 23 6.98 2.26 -22.91
N MET A 24 5.75 2.70 -22.60
CA MET A 24 4.54 2.14 -23.17
C MET A 24 4.42 2.39 -24.67
N ALA A 25 4.93 3.51 -25.17
CA ALA A 25 4.90 3.84 -26.60
C ALA A 25 5.92 3.05 -27.42
N VAL A 26 7.07 2.69 -26.81
CA VAL A 26 8.16 1.97 -27.49
C VAL A 26 8.05 0.45 -27.32
N ASN A 27 7.54 -0.03 -26.18
CA ASN A 27 7.45 -1.45 -25.85
C ASN A 27 6.01 -1.87 -25.52
N ASN A 28 5.36 -2.50 -26.50
CA ASN A 28 3.98 -3.00 -26.38
C ASN A 28 3.78 -4.04 -25.27
N THR A 29 4.84 -4.69 -24.78
CA THR A 29 4.78 -5.71 -23.71
C THR A 29 5.20 -5.17 -22.34
N PHE A 30 5.48 -3.86 -22.22
CA PHE A 30 5.96 -3.26 -20.99
C PHE A 30 4.98 -3.48 -19.81
N LEU A 31 3.68 -3.28 -20.06
CA LEU A 31 2.64 -3.46 -19.04
C LEU A 31 2.48 -4.92 -18.59
N ASP A 32 2.73 -5.88 -19.47
CA ASP A 32 2.60 -7.31 -19.15
C ASP A 32 3.65 -7.76 -18.14
N ARG A 33 4.80 -7.06 -18.09
CA ARG A 33 5.91 -7.35 -17.18
C ARG A 33 5.83 -6.58 -15.87
N LEU A 34 4.86 -5.68 -15.71
CA LEU A 34 4.72 -4.88 -14.50
C LEU A 34 4.07 -5.70 -13.38
N VAL A 35 4.71 -5.70 -12.23
CA VAL A 35 4.18 -6.24 -10.97
C VAL A 35 4.07 -5.08 -10.00
N PHE A 36 2.85 -4.77 -9.56
CA PHE A 36 2.56 -3.82 -8.50
C PHE A 36 2.50 -4.53 -7.17
N SER A 37 2.99 -3.94 -6.09
CA SER A 37 2.96 -4.55 -4.77
C SER A 37 2.68 -3.51 -3.70
N ASP A 38 2.02 -3.94 -2.63
CA ASP A 38 1.78 -3.08 -1.47
C ASP A 38 1.72 -3.90 -0.18
N GLU A 39 1.82 -3.19 0.94
CA GLU A 39 1.69 -3.74 2.28
C GLU A 39 0.53 -3.06 3.02
N ALA A 40 -0.33 -3.85 3.66
CA ALA A 40 -1.44 -3.36 4.46
C ALA A 40 -1.45 -4.00 5.86
N THR A 41 -1.62 -3.18 6.89
CA THR A 41 -1.75 -3.63 8.28
C THR A 41 -3.23 -3.74 8.67
N PHE A 42 -3.65 -4.90 9.15
CA PHE A 42 -4.99 -5.15 9.67
C PHE A 42 -4.95 -5.38 11.18
N HIS A 43 -5.88 -4.75 11.91
CA HIS A 43 -6.08 -5.00 13.34
C HIS A 43 -7.06 -6.16 13.52
N LEU A 44 -6.69 -7.17 14.30
CA LEU A 44 -7.47 -8.41 14.45
C LEU A 44 -8.70 -8.25 15.35
N LEU A 45 -8.75 -7.19 16.17
CA LEU A 45 -9.86 -6.91 17.09
C LEU A 45 -10.97 -6.06 16.46
N GLY A 46 -11.06 -5.98 15.13
CA GLY A 46 -12.13 -5.25 14.43
C GLY A 46 -12.08 -3.72 14.61
N GLN A 47 -11.06 -3.19 15.27
CA GLN A 47 -10.81 -1.75 15.30
C GLN A 47 -10.31 -1.30 13.93
N VAL A 48 -11.25 -0.83 13.10
CA VAL A 48 -10.92 -0.15 11.85
C VAL A 48 -10.08 1.08 12.19
N ASN A 49 -8.96 1.24 11.50
CA ASN A 49 -8.06 2.38 11.69
C ASN A 49 -8.82 3.69 11.37
N ARG A 50 -9.34 4.37 12.41
CA ARG A 50 -10.21 5.55 12.28
C ARG A 50 -9.51 6.78 11.70
N HIS A 51 -8.20 6.72 11.41
CA HIS A 51 -7.52 7.77 10.63
C HIS A 51 -8.11 7.97 9.22
N ASN A 52 -8.91 7.00 8.74
CA ASN A 52 -9.70 7.11 7.50
C ASN A 52 -11.22 7.18 7.72
N ILE A 53 -11.72 7.23 8.96
CA ILE A 53 -13.15 7.37 9.24
C ILE A 53 -13.46 8.84 9.48
N ARG A 54 -14.05 9.49 8.48
CA ARG A 54 -14.67 10.81 8.64
C ARG A 54 -16.13 10.61 9.00
N ILE A 55 -16.46 10.70 10.28
CA ILE A 55 -17.86 10.78 10.74
C ILE A 55 -18.42 12.11 10.20
N ARG A 56 -19.40 12.05 9.31
CA ARG A 56 -20.11 13.23 8.81
C ARG A 56 -21.50 13.24 9.43
N GLY A 57 -21.78 14.22 10.27
CA GLY A 57 -23.11 14.57 10.78
C GLY A 57 -23.37 16.05 10.56
N ASN A 58 -24.63 16.48 10.68
CA ASN A 58 -24.99 17.91 10.64
C ASN A 58 -24.46 18.66 11.87
N GLU A 59 -24.20 17.95 12.97
CA GLU A 59 -23.62 18.46 14.20
C GLU A 59 -22.30 17.74 14.50
N ASN A 60 -21.39 18.41 15.21
CA ASN A 60 -20.09 17.86 15.57
C ASN A 60 -20.28 16.70 16.57
N PRO A 61 -19.92 15.44 16.23
CA PRO A 61 -20.05 14.35 17.17
C PRO A 61 -19.00 14.53 18.28
N HIS A 62 -19.45 14.81 19.49
CA HIS A 62 -18.60 14.95 20.69
C HIS A 62 -18.15 13.60 21.28
N GLU A 63 -18.29 12.49 20.54
CA GLU A 63 -17.85 11.16 21.00
C GLU A 63 -16.34 10.95 20.80
N SER A 64 -15.62 10.80 21.91
CA SER A 64 -14.27 10.23 21.91
C SER A 64 -14.36 8.73 22.21
N VAL A 65 -13.94 7.89 21.28
CA VAL A 65 -13.77 6.44 21.52
C VAL A 65 -12.31 6.19 21.87
N GLU A 66 -12.07 5.63 23.05
CA GLU A 66 -10.73 5.23 23.48
C GLU A 66 -10.19 4.08 22.61
N HIS A 67 -8.91 4.17 22.25
CA HIS A 67 -8.22 3.18 21.41
C HIS A 67 -7.22 2.39 22.26
N GLU A 68 -7.32 1.07 22.22
CA GLU A 68 -6.33 0.18 22.80
C GLU A 68 -5.10 0.16 21.88
N ARG A 69 -4.00 0.78 22.33
CA ARG A 69 -2.78 0.99 21.53
C ARG A 69 -2.14 -0.31 21.03
N ASP A 70 -2.32 -1.41 21.76
CA ASP A 70 -1.61 -2.68 21.58
C ASP A 70 -2.51 -3.83 21.08
N SER A 71 -3.57 -3.51 20.32
CA SER A 71 -4.35 -4.54 19.64
C SER A 71 -3.48 -5.38 18.69
N PRO A 72 -3.64 -6.73 18.65
CA PRO A 72 -2.92 -7.59 17.72
C PRO A 72 -3.11 -7.15 16.26
N LYS A 73 -2.01 -7.13 15.50
CA LYS A 73 -1.98 -6.68 14.11
C LYS A 73 -1.40 -7.77 13.23
N VAL A 74 -1.81 -7.78 11.98
CA VAL A 74 -1.20 -8.59 10.93
C VAL A 74 -0.86 -7.68 9.76
N ASN A 75 0.40 -7.73 9.31
CA ASN A 75 0.81 -7.11 8.06
C ASN A 75 0.60 -8.10 6.93
N VAL A 76 0.04 -7.63 5.84
CA VAL A 76 -0.22 -8.43 4.64
C VAL A 76 0.52 -7.77 3.49
N PHE A 77 1.37 -8.54 2.84
CA PHE A 77 1.96 -8.16 1.56
C PHE A 77 1.25 -8.91 0.44
N ALA A 78 0.95 -8.21 -0.64
CA ALA A 78 0.51 -8.82 -1.88
C ALA A 78 1.12 -8.09 -3.07
N ALA A 79 1.28 -8.80 -4.18
CA ALA A 79 1.65 -8.22 -5.45
C ALA A 79 0.70 -8.69 -6.55
N LEU A 80 0.49 -7.86 -7.58
CA LEU A 80 -0.40 -8.11 -8.69
C LEU A 80 0.32 -7.78 -9.99
N SER A 81 0.26 -8.71 -10.93
CA SER A 81 0.59 -8.50 -12.34
C SER A 81 -0.67 -8.59 -13.19
N ARG A 82 -0.53 -8.41 -14.51
CA ARG A 82 -1.62 -8.67 -15.46
C ARG A 82 -2.14 -10.12 -15.38
N GLU A 83 -1.28 -11.08 -15.08
CA GLU A 83 -1.55 -12.51 -15.22
C GLU A 83 -1.90 -13.20 -13.89
N LYS A 84 -1.28 -12.75 -12.79
CA LYS A 84 -1.43 -13.39 -11.49
C LYS A 84 -1.37 -12.41 -10.32
N LEU A 85 -2.10 -12.78 -9.26
CA LEU A 85 -1.94 -12.29 -7.91
C LEU A 85 -0.88 -13.16 -7.20
N TYR A 86 0.07 -12.51 -6.54
CA TYR A 86 1.11 -13.12 -5.72
C TYR A 86 0.84 -12.80 -4.24
N GLY A 87 0.84 -13.82 -3.39
CA GLY A 87 0.42 -13.71 -1.99
C GLY A 87 -1.03 -14.17 -1.79
N PRO A 88 -1.71 -13.77 -0.69
CA PRO A 88 -1.24 -12.89 0.39
C PRO A 88 -0.17 -13.54 1.28
N PHE A 89 0.84 -12.75 1.67
CA PHE A 89 1.84 -13.14 2.67
C PHE A 89 1.56 -12.44 3.99
N PHE A 90 1.35 -13.21 5.05
CA PHE A 90 0.99 -12.69 6.37
C PHE A 90 2.19 -12.63 7.29
N PHE A 91 2.34 -11.52 8.01
CA PHE A 91 3.38 -11.30 9.00
C PHE A 91 2.75 -10.81 10.30
N ILE A 92 3.07 -11.47 11.42
CA ILE A 92 2.59 -11.07 12.75
C ILE A 92 3.45 -9.92 13.31
N GLU A 93 4.71 -9.84 12.89
CA GLU A 93 5.66 -8.80 13.27
C GLU A 93 5.81 -7.75 12.17
N SER A 94 6.57 -6.67 12.45
CA SER A 94 6.95 -5.70 11.43
C SER A 94 7.70 -6.37 10.26
N THR A 95 7.44 -5.85 9.07
CA THR A 95 8.11 -6.28 7.84
C THR A 95 9.58 -5.85 7.90
N SER A 96 10.49 -6.82 8.00
CA SER A 96 11.93 -6.61 7.92
C SER A 96 12.41 -6.74 6.47
N TRP A 97 13.57 -6.18 6.16
CA TRP A 97 14.17 -6.27 4.82
C TRP A 97 14.39 -7.71 4.34
N GLU A 98 14.64 -8.64 5.26
CA GLU A 98 14.78 -10.07 4.98
C GLU A 98 13.47 -10.69 4.48
N LYS A 99 12.34 -10.33 5.10
CA LYS A 99 10.99 -10.76 4.67
C LYS A 99 10.66 -10.21 3.28
N VAL A 100 11.07 -8.97 2.99
CA VAL A 100 10.93 -8.37 1.64
C VAL A 100 11.78 -9.10 0.60
N GLN A 101 13.00 -9.50 0.93
CA GLN A 101 13.86 -10.26 0.02
C GLN A 101 13.28 -11.65 -0.29
N ASP A 102 12.74 -12.34 0.71
CA ASP A 102 12.07 -13.63 0.52
C ASP A 102 10.86 -13.51 -0.41
N ILE A 103 10.01 -12.50 -0.20
CA ILE A 103 8.92 -12.18 -1.12
C ILE A 103 9.44 -11.92 -2.52
N ARG A 104 10.50 -11.11 -2.67
CA ARG A 104 11.04 -10.74 -3.98
C ARG A 104 11.55 -11.94 -4.77
N ARG A 105 12.10 -12.97 -4.09
CA ARG A 105 12.45 -14.26 -4.70
C ARG A 105 11.21 -15.03 -5.15
N LYS A 106 10.15 -15.05 -4.35
CA LYS A 106 8.87 -15.70 -4.71
C LYS A 106 8.12 -15.00 -5.86
N LEU A 107 8.42 -13.73 -6.12
CA LEU A 107 7.89 -12.99 -7.28
C LEU A 107 8.65 -13.27 -8.58
N SER A 108 9.88 -13.80 -8.51
CA SER A 108 10.70 -14.12 -9.69
C SER A 108 10.52 -15.53 -10.25
N ASP A 109 9.74 -16.37 -9.57
CA ASP A 109 9.32 -17.73 -10.00
C ASP A 109 7.92 -17.70 -10.66
#